data_AF-A0A5D3C6R9-F1
#
_entry.id   AF-A0A5D3C6R9-F1
#
_cell.length_a   1.000
_cell.length_b   1.000
_cell.length_c   1.000
_cell.angle_alpha   90.00
_cell.angle_beta   90.00
_cell.angle_gamma   90.00
#
_symmetry.space_group_name_H-M   'P 1'
#
loop_
_entity.id
_entity.type
_entity.pdbx_description
1 polymer ?
#
loop_
_entity_poly.entity_id
_entity_poly.type
_entity_poly.pdbx_seq_one_letter_code
_entity_poly.pdbx_strand_id
1 'polypeptide(L)' 'MDDAQGVCGCDRFKSGSIRDVIRTILKKDGYRGLMRGWVPRMLFHAPAAAICWSTYEALKSFFHDLNGGSSDNGT' A
#
# COMPACT_ATOMS: atom_id res chain seq x y z
N MET A 1 25.91 14.79 31.78
CA MET A 1 24.75 14.87 30.88
C MET A 1 25.23 14.36 29.54
N ASP A 2 24.72 13.23 29.08
CA ASP A 2 24.78 12.81 27.66
C ASP A 2 23.61 11.83 27.45
N ASP A 3 22.48 12.46 27.17
CA ASP A 3 21.46 12.12 26.17
C ASP A 3 20.79 10.73 26.16
N ALA A 4 19.57 10.74 26.70
CA ALA A 4 18.34 10.17 26.13
C ALA A 4 18.44 8.77 25.49
N GLN A 5 18.14 7.74 26.30
CA GLN A 5 17.70 6.45 25.81
C GLN A 5 16.35 6.61 25.11
N GLY A 6 16.41 6.85 23.79
CA GLY A 6 15.26 6.91 22.91
C GLY A 6 14.48 5.60 22.95
N VAL A 7 13.20 5.71 23.27
CA VAL A 7 12.23 4.64 23.14
C VAL A 7 12.19 4.13 21.69
N CYS A 8 12.64 2.91 21.45
CA CYS A 8 12.05 2.07 20.42
C CYS A 8 12.22 0.61 20.83
N GLY A 9 11.17 0.06 21.47
CA GLY A 9 11.00 -1.37 21.56
C GLY A 9 10.84 -1.93 20.15
N CYS A 10 11.94 -2.40 19.57
CA CYS A 10 11.92 -3.29 18.43
C CYS A 10 12.09 -4.70 18.97
N ASP A 11 10.96 -5.39 19.18
CA ASP A 11 10.91 -6.82 19.45
C ASP A 11 11.78 -7.55 18.43
N ARG A 12 12.95 -8.04 18.87
CA ARG A 12 13.90 -8.76 18.02
C ARG A 12 13.35 -10.15 17.74
N PHE A 13 12.46 -10.26 16.74
CA PHE A 13 11.96 -11.55 16.29
C PHE A 13 13.13 -12.39 15.77
N LYS A 14 13.45 -13.46 16.48
CA LYS A 14 14.58 -14.35 16.22
C LYS A 14 14.43 -14.97 14.82
N SER A 15 15.49 -14.89 14.03
CA SER A 15 15.57 -15.45 12.67
C SER A 15 15.05 -16.89 12.65
N GLY A 16 13.87 -17.06 12.08
CA GLY A 16 13.08 -18.28 12.11
C GLY A 16 11.76 -18.11 11.36
N SER A 17 11.79 -17.50 10.17
CA SER A 17 10.64 -17.28 9.28
C SER A 17 9.56 -16.30 9.80
N ILE A 18 9.22 -15.30 8.97
CA ILE A 18 8.07 -14.38 9.15
C ILE A 18 6.76 -15.16 9.41
N ARG A 19 6.63 -16.38 8.87
CA ARG A 19 5.48 -17.26 9.12
C ARG A 19 5.32 -17.67 10.58
N ASP A 20 6.42 -17.87 11.30
CA ASP A 20 6.36 -18.31 12.70
C ASP A 20 5.91 -17.16 13.62
N VAL A 21 6.40 -15.96 13.31
CA VAL A 21 5.99 -14.70 13.95
C VAL A 21 4.50 -14.44 13.70
N ILE A 22 4.05 -14.50 12.44
CA ILE A 22 2.64 -14.34 12.07
C ILE A 22 1.77 -15.39 12.79
N ARG A 23 2.20 -16.66 12.83
CA ARG A 23 1.47 -17.74 13.51
C ARG A 23 1.36 -17.51 15.02
N THR A 24 2.42 -16.99 15.65
CA THR A 24 2.42 -16.66 17.08
C THR A 24 1.49 -15.48 17.38
N ILE A 25 1.50 -14.44 16.54
CA ILE A 25 0.61 -13.28 16.65
C ILE A 25 -0.85 -13.71 16.46
N LEU A 26 -1.14 -14.53 15.45
CA LEU A 26 -2.47 -15.09 15.20
C LEU A 26 -2.97 -15.93 16.38
N LYS A 27 -2.10 -16.67 17.07
CA LYS A 27 -2.46 -17.46 18.26
C LYS A 27 -2.73 -16.59 19.50
N LYS A 28 -2.02 -15.48 19.68
CA LYS A 28 -2.18 -14.57 20.85
C LYS A 28 -3.32 -13.57 20.69
N ASP A 29 -3.37 -12.88 19.55
CA ASP A 29 -4.27 -11.72 19.32
C ASP A 29 -5.29 -11.97 18.18
N GLY A 30 -5.20 -13.12 17.51
CA GLY A 30 -6.06 -13.44 16.38
C GLY A 30 -5.79 -12.58 15.14
N TYR A 31 -6.74 -12.64 14.20
CA TYR A 31 -6.69 -11.88 12.95
C TYR A 31 -6.76 -10.35 13.18
N ARG A 32 -7.37 -9.94 14.30
CA ARG A 32 -7.58 -8.52 14.65
C ARG A 32 -6.28 -7.82 15.05
N GLY A 33 -5.33 -8.54 15.66
CA GLY A 33 -4.00 -8.01 16.00
C GLY A 33 -3.17 -7.69 14.75
N LEU A 34 -3.20 -8.56 13.73
CA LEU A 34 -2.53 -8.34 12.45
C LEU A 34 -3.15 -7.18 11.66
N MET A 35 -4.48 -7.10 11.67
CA MET A 35 -5.19 -6.03 10.97
C MET A 35 -4.92 -4.65 11.58
N ARG A 36 -4.70 -4.52 12.90
CA ARG A 36 -4.43 -3.21 13.52
C ARG A 36 -3.13 -2.54 13.02
N GLY A 37 -2.16 -3.32 12.51
CA GLY A 37 -0.92 -2.81 11.92
C GLY A 37 -0.93 -2.73 10.39
N TRP A 38 -1.57 -3.69 9.71
CA TRP A 38 -1.61 -3.72 8.25
C TRP A 38 -2.67 -2.79 7.64
N VAL A 39 -3.83 -2.66 8.28
CA VAL A 39 -4.92 -1.77 7.83
C VAL A 39 -4.47 -0.32 7.69
N PRO A 40 -3.83 0.34 8.67
CA PRO A 40 -3.42 1.74 8.50
C PRO A 40 -2.42 1.92 7.36
N ARG A 41 -1.55 0.93 7.11
CA ARG A 41 -0.59 0.96 5.98
C ARG A 41 -1.28 0.84 4.63
N MET A 42 -2.29 -0.02 4.52
CA MET A 42 -3.10 -0.15 3.30
C MET A 42 -3.97 1.07 3.05
N LEU A 43 -4.61 1.60 4.10
CA LEU A 43 -5.44 2.82 4.01
C LEU A 43 -4.62 4.03 3.55
N PHE A 44 -3.37 4.15 3.97
CA PHE A 44 -2.49 5.23 3.53
C PHE A 44 -1.97 5.04 2.09
N HIS A 45 -1.89 3.80 1.61
CA HIS A 45 -1.47 3.50 0.24
C HIS A 45 -2.61 3.65 -0.77
N ALA A 46 -3.86 3.46 -0.33
CA ALA A 46 -5.06 3.58 -1.15
C ALA A 46 -5.17 4.91 -1.94
N PRO A 47 -4.94 6.12 -1.38
CA PRO A 47 -5.06 7.37 -2.14
C PRO A 47 -4.00 7.48 -3.24
N ALA A 48 -2.76 7.03 -3.00
CA ALA A 48 -1.71 7.07 -4.02
C ALA A 48 -2.01 6.10 -5.18
N ALA A 49 -2.52 4.91 -4.86
CA ALA A 49 -2.96 3.94 -5.87
C ALA A 49 -4.16 4.46 -6.67
N ALA A 50 -5.13 5.11 -6.01
CA ALA A 50 -6.30 5.70 -6.65
C ALA A 50 -5.91 6.81 -7.64
N ILE A 51 -5.03 7.74 -7.24
CA ILE A 51 -4.54 8.82 -8.12
C ILE A 51 -3.81 8.26 -9.33
N CYS A 52 -2.95 7.26 -9.12
CA CYS A 52 -2.23 6.59 -10.20
C CYS A 52 -3.21 5.97 -11.20
N TRP A 53 -4.26 5.31 -10.71
CA TRP A 53 -5.27 4.70 -11.56
C TRP A 53 -6.09 5.74 -12.34
N SER A 54 -6.56 6.80 -11.66
CA SER A 54 -7.26 7.91 -12.30
C SER A 54 -6.42 8.58 -13.38
N THR A 55 -5.13 8.75 -13.13
CA THR A 55 -4.18 9.30 -14.11
C THR A 55 -4.05 8.36 -15.31
N TYR A 56 -3.88 7.06 -15.09
CA TYR A 56 -3.80 6.07 -16.16
C TYR A 56 -5.05 6.04 -17.05
N GLU A 57 -6.25 6.09 -16.45
CA GLU A 57 -7.51 6.13 -17.19
C GLU A 57 -7.67 7.42 -18.00
N ALA A 58 -7.34 8.57 -17.41
CA ALA A 58 -7.34 9.84 -18.11
C ALA A 58 -6.40 9.79 -19.32
N LEU A 59 -5.16 9.34 -19.12
CA LEU A 59 -4.18 9.21 -20.20
C LEU A 59 -4.63 8.25 -21.30
N LYS A 60 -5.25 7.12 -20.94
CA LYS A 60 -5.81 6.18 -21.92
C LYS A 60 -6.92 6.82 -22.74
N SER A 61 -7.81 7.60 -22.11
CA SER A 61 -8.88 8.32 -22.80
C SER A 61 -8.29 9.35 -23.77
N PHE A 62 -7.32 10.17 -23.33
CA PHE A 62 -6.66 11.14 -24.19
C PHE A 62 -5.90 10.49 -25.35
N PHE A 63 -5.20 9.38 -25.10
CA PHE A 63 -4.45 8.67 -26.14
C PHE A 63 -5.38 7.99 -27.16
N HIS A 64 -6.52 7.46 -26.71
CA HIS A 64 -7.51 6.87 -27.61
C HIS A 64 -8.17 7.94 -28.49
N ASP A 65 -8.45 9.12 -27.95
CA ASP A 65 -8.99 10.26 -28.70
C ASP A 65 -8.00 10.76 -29.76
N LEU A 66 -6.71 10.85 -29.41
CA LEU A 66 -5.63 11.22 -30.35
C LEU A 66 -5.40 10.16 -31.43
N ASN A 67 -5.48 8.88 -31.10
CA ASN A 67 -5.32 7.78 -32.06
C ASN A 67 -6.58 7.59 -32.93
N GLY A 68 -7.76 8.04 -32.47
CA GLY A 68 -8.99 8.12 -33.26
C GLY A 68 -9.06 9.36 -34.16
N GLY A 69 -8.22 10.37 -33.93
CA GLY A 69 -8.13 11.62 -34.68
C GLY A 69 -7.47 11.53 -36.07
N SER A 70 -7.45 10.35 -36.70
CA SER A 70 -7.19 10.17 -38.13
C SER A 70 -8.33 9.43 -38.83
N SER A 71 -9.56 9.80 -38.47
CA SER A 71 -10.71 9.69 -39.38
C SER A 71 -11.35 11.07 -39.49
N ASP A 72 -10.88 11.79 -40.50
CA ASP A 72 -11.51 12.96 -41.11
C ASP A 72 -13.00 12.69 -41.44
N ASN A 73 -13.77 13.77 -41.57
CA ASN A 73 -14.90 13.94 -42.48
C ASN A 73 -16.28 14.15 -41.84
N GLY A 74 -16.81 15.35 -42.06
CA GLY A 74 -18.10 15.45 -42.77
C GLY A 74 -19.32 15.85 -41.95
N THR A 75 -19.81 17.04 -42.32
CA THR A 75 -21.16 17.63 -42.14
C THR A 75 -21.57 18.18 -40.78
#